data_AF-A0A874BS72-F1
#
_entry.id   AF-A0A874BS72-F1
#
_cell.length_a   1.000
_cell.length_b   1.000
_cell.length_c   1.000
_cell.angle_alpha   90.00
_cell.angle_beta   90.00
_cell.angle_gamma   90.00
#
_symmetry.space_group_name_H-M   'P 1'
#
loop_
_entity.id
_entity.type
_entity.pdbx_description
1 polymer ?
#
loop_
_entity_poly.entity_id
_entity_poly.type
_entity_poly.pdbx_seq_one_letter_code
_entity_poly.pdbx_strand_id
1 'polypeptide(L)'
;GDPHLLEFRCPEVLYQPSLTGMEAAGIHETTYNSIMKCDVDIRKDLYGNIVLSGGSTMFPGIADRMSKEITALAPSSMKIKVVAPPERKYSVWIGTSGHLN
;
A
#
# COMPACT_ATOMS: atom_id res chain seq x y z
N GLY A 1 17.27 -23.38 0.53
CA GLY A 1 16.93 -21.95 0.54
C GLY A 1 15.63 -21.81 1.27
N ASP A 2 15.67 -21.27 2.48
CA ASP A 2 14.58 -21.31 3.45
C ASP A 2 13.39 -20.45 2.98
N PRO A 3 12.20 -21.05 2.76
CA PRO A 3 11.04 -20.34 2.21
C PRO A 3 10.51 -19.24 3.14
N HIS A 4 10.79 -19.33 4.44
CA HIS A 4 10.42 -18.32 5.43
C HIS A 4 11.06 -16.95 5.17
N LEU A 5 12.26 -16.91 4.57
CA LEU A 5 12.90 -15.62 4.25
C LEU A 5 12.20 -14.88 3.12
N LEU A 6 11.51 -15.58 2.21
CA LEU A 6 10.78 -14.94 1.11
C LEU A 6 9.55 -14.18 1.63
N GLU A 7 8.84 -14.70 2.63
CA GLU A 7 7.70 -14.00 3.25
C GLU A 7 8.10 -12.69 3.93
N PHE A 8 9.30 -12.60 4.50
CA PHE A 8 9.79 -11.37 5.12
C PHE A 8 10.47 -10.43 4.12
N ARG A 9 11.18 -10.96 3.12
CA ARG A 9 11.86 -10.15 2.11
C ARG A 9 10.89 -9.57 1.06
N CYS A 10 9.83 -10.28 0.70
CA CYS A 10 8.84 -9.81 -0.27
C CYS A 10 8.20 -8.46 0.11
N PRO A 11 7.69 -8.25 1.34
CA PRO A 11 7.20 -6.94 1.73
C PRO A 11 8.32 -5.91 1.81
N GLU A 12 9.52 -6.27 2.27
CA GLU A 12 10.63 -5.32 2.43
C GLU A 12 11.12 -4.76 1.08
N VAL A 13 11.15 -5.58 0.04
CA VAL A 13 11.48 -5.14 -1.33
C VAL A 13 10.44 -4.16 -1.90
N LEU A 14 9.17 -4.25 -1.50
CA LEU A 14 8.13 -3.29 -1.93
C LEU A 14 8.36 -1.90 -1.32
N TYR A 15 8.88 -1.83 -0.09
CA TYR A 15 9.22 -0.56 0.54
C TYR A 15 10.62 -0.09 0.18
N GLN A 16 11.55 -1.01 -0.11
CA GLN A 16 12.94 -0.70 -0.42
C GLN A 16 13.41 -1.48 -1.67
N PRO A 17 13.04 -1.01 -2.88
CA PRO A 17 13.37 -1.69 -4.15
C PRO A 17 14.88 -1.79 -4.40
N SER A 18 15.66 -0.93 -3.74
CA SER A 18 17.12 -0.94 -3.74
C SER A 18 17.70 -2.28 -3.27
N LEU A 19 16.99 -3.03 -2.42
CA LEU A 19 17.40 -4.37 -1.95
C LEU A 19 17.47 -5.42 -3.08
N THR A 20 16.76 -5.18 -4.18
CA THR A 20 16.77 -6.00 -5.39
C THR A 20 17.60 -5.40 -6.52
N GLY A 21 18.31 -4.29 -6.28
CA GLY A 21 19.06 -3.56 -7.31
C GLY A 21 18.16 -2.82 -8.30
N MET A 22 16.88 -2.59 -7.96
CA MET A 22 15.97 -1.76 -8.75
C MET A 22 16.02 -0.32 -8.22
N GLU A 23 16.29 0.64 -9.10
CA GLU A 23 16.20 2.07 -8.79
C GLU A 23 14.73 2.54 -8.92
N ALA A 24 13.88 2.04 -8.03
CA ALA A 24 12.50 2.46 -7.90
C ALA A 24 12.25 3.00 -6.49
N ALA A 25 11.34 3.97 -6.38
CA ALA A 25 10.86 4.45 -5.09
C ALA A 25 9.96 3.39 -4.44
N GLY A 26 9.98 3.32 -3.11
CA GLY A 26 9.11 2.39 -2.39
C GLY A 26 7.63 2.69 -2.64
N ILE A 27 6.75 1.71 -2.35
CA ILE A 27 5.30 1.91 -2.51
C ILE A 27 4.78 3.09 -1.66
N HIS A 28 5.36 3.29 -0.47
CA HIS A 28 5.05 4.37 0.44
C HIS A 28 5.44 5.75 -0.13
N GLU A 29 6.66 5.89 -0.64
CA GLU A 29 7.12 7.10 -1.32
C GLU A 29 6.31 7.40 -2.58
N THR A 30 6.03 6.38 -3.39
CA THR A 30 5.24 6.54 -4.62
C THR A 30 3.82 7.01 -4.30
N THR A 31 3.20 6.46 -3.26
CA THR A 31 1.89 6.88 -2.76
C THR A 31 1.93 8.32 -2.25
N TYR A 32 2.90 8.64 -1.40
CA TYR A 32 3.09 9.99 -0.86
C TYR A 32 3.30 11.03 -1.97
N ASN A 33 4.19 10.75 -2.92
CA ASN A 33 4.45 11.63 -4.07
C ASN A 33 3.21 11.82 -4.94
N SER A 34 2.39 10.78 -5.13
CA SER A 34 1.13 10.89 -5.86
C SER A 34 0.14 11.79 -5.14
N ILE A 35 0.00 11.64 -3.82
CA ILE A 35 -0.86 12.50 -3.00
C ILE A 35 -0.34 13.95 -2.96
N MET A 36 0.98 14.15 -2.92
CA MET A 36 1.59 15.49 -2.96
C MET A 36 1.39 16.19 -4.30
N LYS A 37 1.23 15.45 -5.41
CA LYS A 37 0.87 16.02 -6.71
C LYS A 37 -0.61 16.41 -6.80
N CYS A 38 -1.45 15.86 -5.93
CA CYS A 38 -2.86 16.21 -5.83
C CYS A 38 -3.08 17.52 -5.06
N ASP A 39 -4.25 18.11 -5.26
CA ASP A 39 -4.67 19.34 -4.60
C ASP A 39 -4.78 19.16 -3.07
N VAL A 40 -4.41 20.19 -2.31
CA VAL A 40 -4.32 20.14 -0.84
C VAL A 40 -5.65 19.77 -0.19
N ASP A 41 -6.77 20.20 -0.79
CA ASP A 41 -8.11 19.92 -0.29
C ASP A 41 -8.45 18.42 -0.34
N ILE A 42 -7.99 17.70 -1.36
CA ILE A 42 -8.26 16.27 -1.52
C ILE A 42 -7.23 15.39 -0.81
N ARG A 43 -6.04 15.90 -0.46
CA ARG A 43 -5.01 15.12 0.25
C ARG A 43 -5.55 14.48 1.52
N LYS A 44 -6.35 15.24 2.28
CA LYS A 44 -6.90 14.76 3.57
C LYS A 44 -7.80 13.55 3.35
N ASP A 45 -8.58 13.58 2.28
CA ASP A 45 -9.46 12.48 1.91
C ASP A 45 -8.65 11.28 1.40
N LEU A 46 -7.64 11.51 0.55
CA LEU A 46 -6.75 10.47 0.03
C LEU A 46 -6.01 9.72 1.16
N TYR A 47 -5.46 10.43 2.14
CA TYR A 47 -4.80 9.80 3.30
C TYR A 47 -5.77 9.01 4.19
N GLY A 48 -7.04 9.44 4.27
CA GLY A 48 -8.09 8.76 5.02
C GLY A 48 -8.73 7.57 4.30
N ASN A 49 -8.43 7.38 3.01
CA ASN A 49 -9.08 6.39 2.14
C ASN A 49 -8.06 5.52 1.37
N ILE A 50 -6.93 5.15 2.01
CA ILE A 50 -5.93 4.27 1.38
C ILE A 50 -6.44 2.83 1.43
N VAL A 51 -6.76 2.25 0.27
CA VAL A 51 -7.22 0.86 0.17
C VAL A 51 -6.12 -0.01 -0.43
N LEU A 52 -5.74 -1.06 0.30
CA LEU A 52 -4.79 -2.05 -0.20
C LEU A 52 -5.52 -3.13 -0.99
N SER A 53 -5.11 -3.36 -2.23
CA SER A 53 -5.69 -4.40 -3.11
C SER A 53 -4.58 -5.20 -3.81
N GLY A 54 -4.87 -6.46 -4.16
CA GLY A 54 -3.94 -7.36 -4.87
C GLY A 54 -3.25 -8.40 -3.97
N GLY A 55 -2.77 -9.48 -4.59
CA GLY A 55 -2.15 -10.63 -3.91
C GLY A 55 -0.93 -10.26 -3.07
N SER A 56 -0.15 -9.26 -3.49
CA SER A 56 1.00 -8.74 -2.75
C SER A 56 0.63 -7.97 -1.47
N THR A 57 -0.65 -7.66 -1.25
CA THR A 57 -1.13 -7.04 0.00
C THR A 57 -1.72 -8.05 0.99
N MET A 58 -1.66 -9.35 0.65
CA MET A 58 -2.09 -10.43 1.54
C MET A 58 -1.06 -10.78 2.62
N PHE A 59 0.14 -10.18 2.58
CA PHE A 59 1.11 -10.35 3.66
C PHE A 59 0.54 -9.84 4.99
N PRO A 60 0.63 -10.62 6.07
CA PRO A 60 0.17 -10.19 7.38
C PRO A 60 0.96 -8.94 7.81
N GLY A 61 0.27 -7.93 8.33
CA GLY A 61 0.89 -6.70 8.83
C GLY A 61 1.28 -5.65 7.77
N ILE A 62 1.07 -5.91 6.47
CA ILE A 62 1.42 -4.91 5.44
C ILE A 62 0.59 -3.62 5.52
N ALA A 63 -0.66 -3.72 6.00
CA ALA A 63 -1.53 -2.58 6.22
C ALA A 63 -1.04 -1.67 7.36
N ASP A 64 -0.61 -2.30 8.46
CA ASP A 64 -0.02 -1.61 9.60
C ASP A 64 1.29 -0.94 9.18
N ARG A 65 2.14 -1.67 8.42
CA ARG A 65 3.37 -1.12 7.85
C ARG A 65 3.11 0.08 6.94
N MET A 66 2.18 -0.04 5.99
CA MET A 66 1.83 1.08 5.09
C MET A 66 1.33 2.29 5.89
N SER A 67 0.48 2.06 6.89
CA SER A 67 -0.02 3.13 7.74
C SER A 67 1.13 3.82 8.47
N LYS A 68 2.07 3.07 9.02
CA LYS A 68 3.25 3.60 9.74
C LYS A 68 4.17 4.41 8.83
N GLU A 69 4.50 3.91 7.65
CA GLU A 69 5.38 4.59 6.68
C GLU A 69 4.73 5.88 6.17
N ILE A 70 3.44 5.84 5.80
CA ILE A 70 2.73 7.04 5.35
C ILE A 70 2.56 8.05 6.49
N THR A 71 2.33 7.59 7.73
CA THR A 71 2.28 8.47 8.92
C THR A 71 3.64 9.12 9.20
N ALA A 72 4.75 8.44 8.90
CA ALA A 72 6.09 9.01 9.05
C ALA A 72 6.40 10.08 7.98
N LEU A 73 5.84 9.95 6.78
CA LEU A 73 6.01 10.92 5.69
C LEU A 73 5.01 12.08 5.74
N ALA A 74 3.76 11.80 6.12
CA ALA A 74 2.70 12.80 6.18
C ALA A 74 2.81 13.66 7.45
N PRO A 75 2.43 14.95 7.38
CA PRO A 75 2.38 15.80 8.57
C PRO A 75 1.39 15.26 9.60
N SER A 76 1.72 15.36 10.88
CA SER A 76 0.94 14.81 12.01
C SER A 76 -0.48 15.40 12.18
N SER A 77 -0.86 16.39 11.36
CA SER A 77 -2.23 16.91 11.26
C SER A 77 -3.14 16.01 10.39
N MET A 78 -2.57 15.15 9.55
CA MET A 78 -3.32 14.24 8.69
C MET A 78 -3.77 13.00 9.46
N LYS A 79 -5.00 12.54 9.20
CA LYS A 79 -5.47 11.22 9.69
C LYS A 79 -5.26 10.20 8.58
N ILE A 80 -4.28 9.32 8.78
CA ILE A 80 -4.00 8.21 7.86
C ILE A 80 -4.89 7.04 8.25
N LYS A 81 -5.61 6.48 7.29
CA LYS A 81 -6.42 5.27 7.49
C LYS A 81 -6.19 4.34 6.31
N VAL A 82 -5.53 3.22 6.61
CA VAL A 82 -5.27 2.16 5.64
C VAL A 82 -6.32 1.06 5.84
N VAL A 83 -7.17 0.87 4.85
CA VAL A 83 -8.22 -0.15 4.85
C VAL A 83 -7.72 -1.37 4.10
N ALA A 84 -7.76 -2.50 4.79
CA ALA A 84 -7.17 -3.74 4.36
C ALA A 84 -8.18 -4.88 4.58
N PRO A 85 -9.25 -4.95 3.77
CA PRO A 85 -10.36 -5.85 4.05
C PRO A 85 -9.90 -7.32 4.01
N PRO A 86 -10.39 -8.20 4.90
CA PRO A 86 -10.00 -9.60 4.89
C PRO A 86 -10.41 -10.33 3.59
N GLU A 87 -11.41 -9.82 2.87
CA GLU A 87 -11.91 -10.35 1.58
C GLU A 87 -11.03 -9.98 0.36
N ARG A 88 -9.86 -9.34 0.56
CA ARG A 88 -8.93 -8.90 -0.52
C ARG A 88 -8.48 -9.99 -1.49
N LYS A 89 -8.63 -11.27 -1.11
CA LYS A 89 -8.38 -12.44 -1.96
C LYS A 89 -9.33 -12.51 -3.17
N TYR A 90 -10.50 -11.88 -3.08
CA TYR A 90 -11.54 -11.88 -4.11
C TYR A 90 -11.77 -10.52 -4.77
N SER A 91 -11.29 -9.40 -4.21
CA SER A 91 -11.61 -8.06 -4.74
C SER A 91 -11.07 -7.79 -6.14
N VAL A 92 -9.95 -8.42 -6.53
CA VAL A 92 -9.45 -8.35 -7.93
C VAL A 92 -10.35 -9.12 -8.89
N TRP A 93 -11.11 -10.11 -8.39
CA TRP A 93 -12.02 -10.93 -9.19
C TRP A 93 -13.46 -10.38 -9.19
N ILE A 94 -13.94 -9.79 -8.09
CA ILE A 94 -15.29 -9.22 -7.98
C ILE A 94 -15.41 -7.87 -8.71
N GLY A 95 -14.32 -7.12 -8.90
CA GLY A 95 -14.34 -5.90 -9.72
C GLY A 95 -14.56 -6.13 -11.22
N THR A 96 -14.35 -7.36 -11.71
CA THR A 96 -14.54 -7.73 -13.13
C THR A 96 -15.87 -8.46 -13.38
N SER A 97 -16.51 -9.03 -12.36
CA SER A 97 -17.78 -9.77 -12.52
C SER A 97 -19.03 -8.90 -12.38
N GLY A 98 -18.93 -7.64 -11.95
CA GLY A 98 -20.06 -6.72 -11.80
C GLY A 98 -20.55 -6.03 -13.08
N HIS A 99 -20.03 -6.39 -14.27
CA HIS A 99 -20.40 -5.73 -15.54
C HIS A 99 -20.79 -6.70 -16.68
N LEU A 100 -21.23 -7.92 -16.38
CA LEU A 100 -21.96 -8.72 -17.37
C LEU A 100 -23.38 -9.03 -16.87
N ASN A 101 -24.31 -8.26 -17.44
CA ASN A 101 -25.73 -8.54 -17.75
C ASN A 101 -26.57 -9.26 -16.69
#